data_AF-A0A507CCW7-F1
#
_entry.id   AF-A0A507CCW7-F1
#
_cell.length_a   1.000
_cell.length_b   1.000
_cell.length_c   1.000
_cell.angle_alpha   90.00
_cell.angle_beta   90.00
_cell.angle_gamma   90.00
#
_symmetry.space_group_name_H-M   'P 1'
#
loop_
_entity.id
_entity.type
_entity.pdbx_description
1 polymer ?
#
loop_
_entity_poly.entity_id
_entity_poly.type
_entity_poly.pdbx_seq_one_letter_code
_entity_poly.pdbx_strand_id
1 'polypeptide(L)'
;MKAPTSTIRAAVSSAAPASNNKEKTITVITRDNIRTLKPHVKGSKPTSSAGKHIAGFVVKSSELTQVRSDAILRTEAEIRRRNAEESLERDEKAAAAKMRRERMEQHDRERAQNAALSELEQEARERSQHLLAKAQAQIDEQEDDIKRLNELILYAKCVAIRDAQIEEKKMIDAEKKLEQSRLDVMMETDRINELKKLEEREKLRVEEQRKGAAIIRKQIEERQEQLVLEEERKDQETQAMLKALRDRAEAEQREKEAKVKAQRLLMQQVVKANTESLEHKRQQRLAEEDEDRKVMVYLLDKDRRQEEAEKEKQLKKIEREKDVARLRAMQEKFADKQAQQDALRAQRAHEAYEREWRRQKKEAAEKASSQERELREERARQSLARESAIAAEAQAMRQEFYRSLQRQKEEEQRLQAETIIKHEKNRAYSLEVQAQIKQKEILRGKDRQEFFKEGEKLAALREEKKKKVDRVKERKIESLRQIGVPEKYCKEIERQSFR
;
A
#
# COMPACT_ATOMS: atom_id res chain seq x y z
N MET A 1 18.92 12.64 -38.13
CA MET A 1 18.82 13.01 -39.56
C MET A 1 17.40 13.48 -39.82
N LYS A 2 17.09 14.58 -40.52
CA LYS A 2 17.89 15.71 -41.03
C LYS A 2 17.20 17.03 -40.61
N ALA A 3 17.89 18.17 -40.68
CA ALA A 3 17.27 19.49 -40.58
C ALA A 3 16.45 19.83 -41.86
N PRO A 4 15.67 20.91 -41.83
CA PRO A 4 15.99 22.00 -42.76
C PRO A 4 16.07 23.40 -42.10
N THR A 5 16.68 24.31 -42.84
CA THR A 5 16.87 25.74 -42.53
C THR A 5 15.66 26.60 -42.91
N SER A 6 15.51 27.79 -42.31
CA SER A 6 14.78 28.91 -42.90
C SER A 6 15.54 30.23 -42.75
N THR A 7 15.49 31.07 -43.77
CA THR A 7 16.30 32.30 -43.86
C THR A 7 15.41 33.56 -43.87
N ILE A 8 15.91 34.60 -43.19
CA ILE A 8 15.53 36.02 -43.21
C ILE A 8 14.52 36.45 -44.29
N ARG A 9 13.46 37.15 -43.87
CA ARG A 9 12.84 38.22 -44.69
C ARG A 9 12.36 39.37 -43.79
N ALA A 10 12.47 40.59 -44.30
CA ALA A 10 12.13 41.82 -43.57
C ALA A 10 10.83 42.46 -44.06
N ALA A 11 10.23 43.29 -43.20
CA ALA A 11 9.18 44.26 -43.52
C ALA A 11 9.44 45.56 -42.74
N VAL A 12 8.87 46.69 -43.20
CA VAL A 12 9.30 48.06 -42.85
C VAL A 12 8.08 48.96 -42.58
N SER A 13 8.32 50.12 -41.95
CA SER A 13 7.42 51.29 -41.77
C SER A 13 6.59 51.30 -40.47
N SER A 14 6.21 52.45 -39.89
CA SER A 14 6.84 53.80 -39.90
C SER A 14 6.14 54.73 -38.90
N ALA A 15 6.89 55.46 -38.06
CA ALA A 15 6.39 56.62 -37.31
C ALA A 15 7.54 57.56 -36.88
N ALA A 16 7.29 58.86 -36.86
CA ALA A 16 8.21 59.92 -36.44
C ALA A 16 7.42 61.23 -36.19
N PRO A 17 8.00 62.27 -35.58
CA PRO A 17 9.02 62.29 -34.52
C PRO A 17 8.55 63.11 -33.28
N ALA A 18 9.28 63.00 -32.16
CA ALA A 18 9.21 63.98 -31.07
C ALA A 18 10.63 64.32 -30.60
N SER A 19 10.92 65.61 -30.44
CA SER A 19 12.26 66.11 -30.13
C SER A 19 12.48 66.30 -28.62
N ASN A 20 13.64 65.87 -28.12
CA ASN A 20 14.32 66.57 -27.04
C ASN A 20 15.82 66.25 -27.04
N ASN A 21 16.62 67.15 -26.44
CA ASN A 21 18.06 67.24 -26.70
C ASN A 21 18.86 66.00 -26.27
N LYS A 22 19.53 65.35 -27.24
CA LYS A 22 20.64 64.43 -26.98
C LYS A 22 21.97 65.17 -27.16
N GLU A 23 22.61 65.50 -26.05
CA GLU A 23 24.00 65.98 -26.06
C GLU A 23 24.92 64.93 -26.73
N LYS A 24 25.83 65.37 -27.60
CA LYS A 24 26.76 64.47 -28.30
C LYS A 24 27.93 64.04 -27.41
N THR A 25 27.67 63.16 -26.44
CA THR A 25 28.73 62.52 -25.63
C THR A 25 29.58 61.58 -26.47
N ILE A 26 30.89 61.61 -26.27
CA ILE A 26 31.82 60.64 -26.87
C ILE A 26 32.12 59.56 -25.83
N THR A 27 31.81 58.30 -26.16
CA THR A 27 32.23 57.13 -25.39
C THR A 27 33.62 56.68 -25.83
N VAL A 28 34.58 56.74 -24.92
CA VAL A 28 35.91 56.14 -25.10
C VAL A 28 35.96 54.82 -24.35
N ILE A 29 36.30 53.76 -25.07
CA ILE A 29 36.48 52.40 -24.54
C ILE A 29 37.97 52.09 -24.56
N THR A 30 38.56 51.79 -23.40
CA THR A 30 39.88 51.15 -23.30
C THR A 30 39.72 49.80 -22.63
N ARG A 31 40.79 48.98 -22.63
CA ARG A 31 40.72 47.55 -22.28
C ARG A 31 40.10 47.27 -20.90
N ASP A 32 40.29 48.19 -19.96
CA ASP A 32 39.92 48.03 -18.55
C ASP A 32 38.90 49.08 -18.06
N ASN A 33 38.36 49.95 -18.93
CA ASN A 33 37.32 50.92 -18.54
C ASN A 33 36.56 51.57 -19.72
N ILE A 34 35.33 52.01 -19.45
CA ILE A 34 34.48 52.76 -20.40
C ILE A 34 34.17 54.13 -19.81
N ARG A 35 34.42 55.22 -20.55
CA ARG A 35 34.18 56.59 -20.09
C ARG A 35 33.34 57.39 -21.09
N THR A 36 32.29 58.04 -20.60
CA THR A 36 31.48 59.03 -21.33
C THR A 36 32.02 60.43 -21.08
N LEU A 37 32.40 61.15 -22.15
CA LEU A 37 32.86 62.53 -22.06
C LEU A 37 31.86 63.47 -22.77
N LYS A 38 31.50 64.57 -22.10
CA LYS A 38 30.79 65.70 -22.72
C LYS A 38 31.82 66.61 -23.42
N PRO A 39 31.62 67.02 -24.68
CA PRO A 39 32.50 67.97 -25.36
C PRO A 39 32.35 69.38 -24.76
N HIS A 40 33.47 70.06 -24.51
CA HIS A 40 33.47 71.44 -24.00
C HIS A 40 33.00 72.42 -25.09
N VAL A 41 32.08 73.33 -24.73
CA VAL A 41 31.57 74.38 -25.63
C VAL A 41 32.66 75.42 -25.91
N LYS A 42 32.79 75.85 -27.17
CA LYS A 42 33.74 76.90 -27.57
C LYS A 42 33.14 78.30 -27.36
N GLY A 43 33.85 79.14 -26.61
CA GLY A 43 33.52 80.54 -26.34
C GLY A 43 33.47 80.80 -24.82
N SER A 44 34.15 81.80 -24.26
CA SER A 44 34.95 82.89 -24.85
C SER A 44 36.38 82.94 -24.28
N LYS A 45 37.29 83.61 -25.02
CA LYS A 45 38.57 84.14 -24.51
C LYS A 45 38.46 85.68 -24.47
N PRO A 46 39.15 86.32 -23.52
CA PRO A 46 40.35 87.12 -23.85
C PRO A 46 41.63 86.28 -23.57
N THR A 47 42.75 86.33 -24.31
CA THR A 47 43.67 87.44 -24.64
C THR A 47 44.10 88.24 -23.40
N SER A 48 45.38 88.40 -23.09
CA SER A 48 46.52 88.56 -24.03
C SER A 48 47.81 87.83 -23.57
N SER A 49 48.74 87.67 -24.51
CA SER A 49 50.13 87.25 -24.25
C SER A 49 51.10 88.22 -24.92
N ALA A 50 51.60 89.18 -24.16
CA ALA A 50 52.70 90.08 -24.52
C ALA A 50 53.48 90.42 -23.24
N GLY A 51 54.78 90.66 -23.36
CA GLY A 51 55.67 90.72 -22.20
C GLY A 51 55.77 92.08 -21.50
N LYS A 52 56.50 92.06 -20.37
CA LYS A 52 57.02 93.23 -19.62
C LYS A 52 55.96 94.04 -18.84
N HIS A 53 55.86 93.79 -17.53
CA HIS A 53 56.48 94.63 -16.47
C HIS A 53 56.17 94.04 -15.08
N ILE A 54 57.00 94.34 -14.08
CA ILE A 54 56.81 93.88 -12.69
C ILE A 54 55.85 94.85 -11.98
N ALA A 55 54.70 94.35 -11.51
CA ALA A 55 53.77 95.11 -10.68
C ALA A 55 52.96 94.18 -9.74
N GLY A 56 53.13 94.35 -8.43
CA GLY A 56 52.22 93.93 -7.35
C GLY A 56 51.55 92.55 -7.41
N PHE A 57 52.17 91.53 -6.82
CA PHE A 57 51.44 90.33 -6.38
C PHE A 57 50.59 90.67 -5.14
N VAL A 58 49.28 90.89 -5.34
CA VAL A 58 48.37 91.29 -4.26
C VAL A 58 47.91 90.07 -3.47
N VAL A 59 48.61 89.79 -2.36
CA VAL A 59 48.24 88.75 -1.39
C VAL A 59 46.93 89.12 -0.69
N LYS A 60 45.96 88.21 -0.65
CA LYS A 60 44.68 88.42 0.04
C LYS A 60 44.91 88.44 1.56
N SER A 61 44.10 89.18 2.33
CA SER A 61 44.29 89.25 3.79
C SER A 61 44.28 87.89 4.49
N SER A 62 43.44 86.96 4.03
CA SER A 62 43.40 85.56 4.48
C SER A 62 44.69 84.79 4.18
N GLU A 63 45.23 84.96 2.97
CA GLU A 63 46.48 84.34 2.53
C GLU A 63 47.67 84.93 3.29
N LEU A 64 47.65 86.25 3.55
CA LEU A 64 48.66 86.94 4.36
C LEU A 64 48.64 86.43 5.80
N THR A 65 47.47 86.16 6.39
CA THR A 65 47.37 85.53 7.71
C THR A 65 47.81 84.06 7.72
N GLN A 66 47.57 83.29 6.66
CA GLN A 66 48.06 81.91 6.53
C GLN A 66 49.59 81.89 6.39
N VAL A 67 50.15 82.65 5.45
CA VAL A 67 51.61 82.78 5.29
C VAL A 67 52.26 83.28 6.59
N ARG A 68 51.63 84.21 7.31
CA ARG A 68 52.13 84.68 8.62
C ARG A 68 51.97 83.66 9.75
N SER A 69 50.97 82.78 9.72
CA SER A 69 50.84 81.70 10.70
C SER A 69 51.81 80.56 10.42
N ASP A 70 52.15 80.33 9.16
CA ASP A 70 52.88 79.14 8.71
C ASP A 70 54.38 79.42 8.51
N ALA A 71 54.78 80.70 8.43
CA ALA A 71 56.16 81.14 8.59
C ALA A 71 56.68 81.07 10.05
N ILE A 72 55.84 80.69 11.01
CA ILE A 72 56.28 80.36 12.37
C ILE A 72 56.92 78.97 12.33
N LEU A 73 58.18 78.85 12.73
CA LEU A 73 58.89 77.57 12.90
C LEU A 73 58.29 76.77 14.06
N ARG A 74 57.14 76.15 13.81
CA ARG A 74 56.45 75.23 14.73
C ARG A 74 57.24 73.95 14.90
N THR A 75 57.17 73.37 16.10
CA THR A 75 57.74 72.05 16.34
C THR A 75 56.92 70.96 15.64
N GLU A 76 57.54 69.82 15.29
CA GLU A 76 56.81 68.71 14.66
C GLU A 76 55.60 68.24 15.50
N ALA A 77 55.69 68.33 16.83
CA ALA A 77 54.62 67.95 17.74
C ALA A 77 53.36 68.79 17.52
N GLU A 78 53.49 70.11 17.32
CA GLU A 78 52.36 71.02 17.10
C GLU A 78 51.71 70.80 15.74
N ILE A 79 52.52 70.56 14.70
CA ILE A 79 52.04 70.23 13.35
C ILE A 79 51.26 68.90 13.37
N ARG A 80 51.79 67.87 14.05
CA ARG A 80 51.09 66.60 14.25
C ARG A 80 49.79 66.77 15.02
N ARG A 81 49.77 67.59 16.09
CA ARG A 81 48.55 67.82 16.89
C ARG A 81 47.46 68.53 16.09
N ARG A 82 47.80 69.60 15.36
CA ARG A 82 46.85 70.30 14.48
C ARG A 82 46.34 69.38 13.36
N ASN A 83 47.20 68.58 12.74
CA ASN A 83 46.79 67.66 11.68
C ASN A 83 45.85 66.56 12.23
N ALA A 84 45.99 66.15 13.49
CA ALA A 84 45.06 65.24 14.16
C ALA A 84 43.72 65.92 14.51
N GLU A 85 43.74 67.17 14.99
CA GLU A 85 42.52 67.97 15.21
C GLU A 85 41.75 68.17 13.89
N GLU A 86 42.44 68.54 12.81
CA GLU A 86 41.82 68.68 11.47
C GLU A 86 41.42 67.33 10.84
N SER A 87 42.07 66.20 11.15
CA SER A 87 41.60 64.89 10.68
C SER A 87 40.35 64.46 11.43
N LEU A 88 40.30 64.62 12.75
CA LEU A 88 39.11 64.32 13.57
C LEU A 88 37.89 65.11 13.10
N GLU A 89 38.02 66.43 12.87
CA GLU A 89 36.92 67.23 12.31
C GLU A 89 36.46 66.75 10.91
N ARG A 90 37.39 66.26 10.08
CA ARG A 90 37.05 65.72 8.75
C ARG A 90 36.38 64.35 8.87
N ASP A 91 36.84 63.51 9.78
CA ASP A 91 36.31 62.16 10.04
C ASP A 91 34.91 62.23 10.66
N GLU A 92 34.64 63.16 11.57
CA GLU A 92 33.29 63.42 12.10
C GLU A 92 32.32 63.89 10.99
N LYS A 93 32.76 64.83 10.15
CA LYS A 93 31.95 65.34 9.02
C LYS A 93 31.73 64.25 7.96
N ALA A 94 32.72 63.40 7.73
CA ALA A 94 32.61 62.23 6.86
C ALA A 94 31.69 61.16 7.44
N ALA A 95 31.77 60.87 8.75
CA ALA A 95 30.87 59.95 9.44
C ALA A 95 29.41 60.44 9.40
N ALA A 96 29.16 61.73 9.66
CA ALA A 96 27.84 62.33 9.53
C ALA A 96 27.30 62.27 8.08
N ALA A 97 28.15 62.42 7.08
CA ALA A 97 27.78 62.23 5.67
C ALA A 97 27.50 60.74 5.34
N LYS A 98 28.31 59.82 5.86
CA LYS A 98 28.15 58.36 5.71
C LYS A 98 26.83 57.88 6.32
N MET A 99 26.49 58.30 7.54
CA MET A 99 25.21 57.97 8.19
C MET A 99 23.99 58.52 7.40
N ARG A 100 24.10 59.69 6.77
CA ARG A 100 23.04 60.20 5.86
C ARG A 100 22.94 59.38 4.58
N ARG A 101 24.06 59.00 3.97
CA ARG A 101 24.10 58.12 2.79
C ARG A 101 23.50 56.75 3.11
N GLU A 102 23.84 56.16 4.25
CA GLU A 102 23.36 54.84 4.66
C GLU A 102 21.84 54.85 4.93
N ARG A 103 21.28 55.92 5.49
CA ARG A 103 19.82 56.09 5.60
C ARG A 103 19.13 56.27 4.24
N MET A 104 19.71 57.05 3.33
CA MET A 104 19.19 57.14 1.95
C MET A 104 19.22 55.78 1.26
N GLU A 105 20.31 55.04 1.40
CA GLU A 105 20.47 53.71 0.80
C GLU A 105 19.52 52.67 1.45
N GLN A 106 19.18 52.81 2.73
CA GLN A 106 18.12 52.04 3.39
C GLN A 106 16.74 52.35 2.78
N HIS A 107 16.35 53.63 2.69
CA HIS A 107 15.07 54.02 2.09
C HIS A 107 14.97 53.72 0.59
N ASP A 108 16.09 53.73 -0.15
CA ASP A 108 16.12 53.30 -1.55
C ASP A 108 15.96 51.79 -1.70
N ARG A 109 16.55 50.99 -0.78
CA ARG A 109 16.30 49.53 -0.71
C ARG A 109 14.86 49.22 -0.32
N GLU A 110 14.28 49.94 0.65
CA GLU A 110 12.87 49.81 1.05
C GLU A 110 11.93 50.14 -0.12
N ARG A 111 12.19 51.23 -0.86
CA ARG A 111 11.41 51.58 -2.06
C ARG A 111 11.58 50.58 -3.20
N ALA A 112 12.77 49.99 -3.37
CA ALA A 112 12.99 48.94 -4.36
C ALA A 112 12.32 47.60 -3.99
N GLN A 113 12.22 47.27 -2.69
CA GLN A 113 11.53 46.07 -2.20
C GLN A 113 10.00 46.22 -2.22
N ASN A 114 9.49 47.43 -1.92
CA ASN A 114 8.07 47.75 -1.91
C ASN A 114 7.54 48.24 -3.27
N ALA A 115 8.34 48.17 -4.34
CA ALA A 115 7.89 48.46 -5.69
C ALA A 115 6.85 47.41 -6.11
N ALA A 116 5.64 47.87 -6.42
CA ALA A 116 4.58 47.00 -6.94
C ALA A 116 5.03 46.37 -8.27
N LEU A 117 4.94 45.04 -8.36
CA LEU A 117 5.37 44.32 -9.57
C LEU A 117 4.46 44.65 -10.75
N SER A 118 5.06 44.73 -11.93
CA SER A 118 4.34 44.94 -13.19
C SER A 118 3.36 43.80 -13.45
N GLU A 119 2.23 44.07 -14.12
CA GLU A 119 1.23 43.06 -14.47
C GLU A 119 1.86 41.86 -15.21
N LEU A 120 2.83 42.12 -16.09
CA LEU A 120 3.60 41.10 -16.80
C LEU A 120 4.45 40.21 -15.86
N GLU A 121 4.95 40.78 -14.76
CA GLU A 121 5.70 40.05 -13.72
C GLU A 121 4.76 39.31 -12.77
N GLN A 122 3.54 39.82 -12.54
CA GLN A 122 2.49 39.13 -11.80
C GLN A 122 2.02 37.90 -12.59
N GLU A 123 1.70 38.03 -13.88
CA GLU A 123 1.41 36.88 -14.76
C GLU A 123 2.59 35.88 -14.80
N ALA A 124 3.83 36.36 -14.88
CA ALA A 124 5.01 35.47 -14.85
C ALA A 124 5.14 34.74 -13.50
N ARG A 125 4.84 35.40 -12.38
CA ARG A 125 4.77 34.78 -11.05
C ARG A 125 3.64 33.74 -11.00
N GLU A 126 2.43 34.05 -11.41
CA GLU A 126 1.31 33.10 -11.43
C GLU A 126 1.60 31.88 -12.31
N ARG A 127 2.12 32.08 -13.53
CA ARG A 127 2.53 31.00 -14.44
C ARG A 127 3.62 30.12 -13.83
N SER A 128 4.60 30.71 -13.15
CA SER A 128 5.66 29.94 -12.45
C SER A 128 5.15 29.24 -11.19
N GLN A 129 4.25 29.85 -10.41
CA GLN A 129 3.59 29.21 -9.26
C GLN A 129 2.70 28.05 -9.70
N HIS A 130 1.94 28.19 -10.78
CA HIS A 130 1.15 27.10 -11.36
C HIS A 130 2.04 25.98 -11.91
N LEU A 131 3.18 26.31 -12.54
CA LEU A 131 4.17 25.33 -12.96
C LEU A 131 4.75 24.56 -11.75
N LEU A 132 5.14 25.27 -10.70
CA LEU A 132 5.66 24.69 -9.45
C LEU A 132 4.62 23.83 -8.74
N ALA A 133 3.37 24.29 -8.64
CA ALA A 133 2.26 23.52 -8.06
C ALA A 133 1.95 22.26 -8.87
N LYS A 134 2.00 22.33 -10.20
CA LYS A 134 1.84 21.16 -11.09
C LYS A 134 3.02 20.18 -10.97
N ALA A 135 4.25 20.68 -10.88
CA ALA A 135 5.43 19.84 -10.65
C ALA A 135 5.39 19.17 -9.26
N GLN A 136 4.99 19.91 -8.22
CA GLN A 136 4.78 19.36 -6.88
C GLN A 136 3.69 18.30 -6.88
N ALA A 137 2.54 18.55 -7.52
CA ALA A 137 1.49 17.53 -7.67
C ALA A 137 2.02 16.28 -8.40
N GLN A 138 2.83 16.42 -9.45
CA GLN A 138 3.45 15.28 -10.13
C GLN A 138 4.46 14.51 -9.25
N ILE A 139 5.17 15.19 -8.34
CA ILE A 139 6.02 14.54 -7.34
C ILE A 139 5.16 13.79 -6.30
N ASP A 140 4.05 14.39 -5.86
CA ASP A 140 3.11 13.80 -4.91
C ASP A 140 2.44 12.54 -5.50
N GLU A 141 2.02 12.56 -6.77
CA GLU A 141 1.52 11.37 -7.50
C GLU A 141 2.57 10.25 -7.67
N GLN A 142 3.86 10.53 -7.43
CA GLN A 142 4.92 9.53 -7.45
C GLN A 142 5.23 8.94 -6.07
N GLU A 143 4.60 9.38 -4.98
CA GLU A 143 4.72 8.71 -3.69
C GLU A 143 3.89 7.41 -3.69
N ASP A 144 4.48 6.28 -3.27
CA ASP A 144 3.86 4.95 -3.49
C ASP A 144 2.55 4.75 -2.72
N ASP A 145 2.37 5.41 -1.57
CA ASP A 145 1.08 5.46 -0.87
C ASP A 145 0.02 6.20 -1.67
N ILE A 146 0.39 7.26 -2.40
CA ILE A 146 -0.51 8.03 -3.27
C ILE A 146 -0.82 7.26 -4.56
N LYS A 147 0.13 6.44 -5.07
CA LYS A 147 -0.15 5.46 -6.14
C LYS A 147 -1.17 4.41 -5.68
N ARG A 148 -0.97 3.81 -4.50
CA ARG A 148 -1.90 2.83 -3.92
C ARG A 148 -3.27 3.42 -3.59
N LEU A 149 -3.32 4.69 -3.19
CA LEU A 149 -4.56 5.46 -3.07
C LEU A 149 -5.26 5.61 -4.42
N ASN A 150 -4.54 5.89 -5.51
CA ASN A 150 -5.10 5.96 -6.87
C ASN A 150 -5.72 4.64 -7.34
N GLU A 151 -5.11 3.49 -7.00
CA GLU A 151 -5.68 2.16 -7.29
C GLU A 151 -7.05 1.98 -6.60
N LEU A 152 -7.16 2.37 -5.33
CA LEU A 152 -8.41 2.31 -4.56
C LEU A 152 -9.47 3.30 -5.09
N ILE A 153 -9.05 4.50 -5.51
CA ILE A 153 -9.91 5.50 -6.15
C ILE A 153 -10.46 4.99 -7.49
N LEU A 154 -9.61 4.34 -8.30
CA LEU A 154 -10.02 3.74 -9.57
C LEU A 154 -11.01 2.58 -9.33
N TYR A 155 -10.71 1.71 -8.36
CA TYR A 155 -11.61 0.63 -7.96
C TYR A 155 -12.98 1.15 -7.50
N ALA A 156 -13.02 2.17 -6.64
CA ALA A 156 -14.27 2.79 -6.17
C ALA A 156 -15.11 3.37 -7.33
N LYS A 157 -14.48 4.02 -8.31
CA LYS A 157 -15.17 4.48 -9.53
C LYS A 157 -15.75 3.31 -10.34
N CYS A 158 -14.98 2.24 -10.53
CA CYS A 158 -15.43 1.05 -11.26
C CYS A 158 -16.58 0.31 -10.55
N VAL A 159 -16.58 0.25 -9.22
CA VAL A 159 -17.69 -0.34 -8.44
C VAL A 159 -18.94 0.54 -8.50
N ALA A 160 -18.80 1.87 -8.35
CA ALA A 160 -19.94 2.79 -8.46
C ALA A 160 -20.64 2.71 -9.82
N ILE A 161 -19.88 2.64 -10.93
CA ILE A 161 -20.43 2.46 -12.28
C ILE A 161 -21.11 1.09 -12.42
N ARG A 162 -20.51 0.02 -11.86
CA ARG A 162 -21.10 -1.33 -11.87
C ARG A 162 -22.42 -1.39 -11.12
N ASP A 163 -22.51 -0.77 -9.94
CA ASP A 163 -23.74 -0.76 -9.13
C ASP A 163 -24.87 -0.05 -9.89
N ALA A 164 -24.59 1.11 -10.50
CA ALA A 164 -25.53 1.82 -11.36
C ALA A 164 -26.00 0.97 -12.57
N GLN A 165 -25.08 0.27 -13.25
CA GLN A 165 -25.41 -0.65 -14.34
C GLN A 165 -26.26 -1.86 -13.88
N ILE A 166 -26.07 -2.32 -12.64
CA ILE A 166 -26.89 -3.39 -12.04
C ILE A 166 -28.30 -2.88 -11.73
N GLU A 167 -28.46 -1.63 -11.30
CA GLU A 167 -29.77 -1.00 -11.07
C GLU A 167 -30.49 -0.69 -12.38
N GLU A 168 -29.81 -0.09 -13.36
CA GLU A 168 -30.30 0.11 -14.73
C GLU A 168 -30.79 -1.21 -15.34
N LYS A 169 -29.99 -2.28 -15.24
CA LYS A 169 -30.40 -3.61 -15.74
C LYS A 169 -31.63 -4.15 -15.03
N LYS A 170 -31.77 -3.98 -13.71
CA LYS A 170 -32.98 -4.40 -12.97
C LYS A 170 -34.23 -3.66 -13.46
N MET A 171 -34.13 -2.37 -13.74
CA MET A 171 -35.23 -1.57 -14.30
C MET A 171 -35.62 -2.08 -15.68
N ILE A 172 -34.64 -2.22 -16.58
CA ILE A 172 -34.84 -2.76 -17.94
C ILE A 172 -35.47 -4.17 -17.90
N ASP A 173 -35.01 -5.06 -17.02
CA ASP A 173 -35.54 -6.42 -16.89
C ASP A 173 -36.91 -6.48 -16.16
N ALA A 174 -37.33 -5.39 -15.50
CA ALA A 174 -38.69 -5.22 -14.98
C ALA A 174 -39.65 -4.68 -16.06
N GLU A 175 -39.23 -3.67 -16.82
CA GLU A 175 -39.99 -3.12 -17.95
C GLU A 175 -40.28 -4.17 -19.02
N LYS A 176 -39.27 -4.99 -19.38
CA LYS A 176 -39.44 -6.13 -20.30
C LYS A 176 -40.51 -7.11 -19.82
N LYS A 177 -40.55 -7.43 -18.52
CA LYS A 177 -41.54 -8.36 -17.95
C LYS A 177 -42.95 -7.76 -17.99
N LEU A 178 -43.08 -6.46 -17.78
CA LEU A 178 -44.36 -5.76 -17.86
C LEU A 178 -44.89 -5.75 -19.30
N GLU A 179 -44.05 -5.44 -20.28
CA GLU A 179 -44.45 -5.46 -21.71
C GLU A 179 -44.68 -6.89 -22.22
N GLN A 180 -43.91 -7.88 -21.76
CA GLN A 180 -44.20 -9.31 -22.01
C GLN A 180 -45.57 -9.70 -21.45
N SER A 181 -45.85 -9.37 -20.19
CA SER A 181 -47.16 -9.67 -19.56
C SER A 181 -48.33 -8.99 -20.30
N ARG A 182 -48.11 -7.79 -20.85
CA ARG A 182 -49.08 -7.07 -21.67
C ARG A 182 -49.32 -7.75 -23.03
N LEU A 183 -48.26 -8.26 -23.67
CA LEU A 183 -48.35 -9.01 -24.92
C LEU A 183 -49.02 -10.37 -24.70
N ASP A 184 -48.72 -11.07 -23.61
CA ASP A 184 -49.36 -12.34 -23.24
C ASP A 184 -50.88 -12.16 -23.03
N VAL A 185 -51.30 -11.07 -22.37
CA VAL A 185 -52.72 -10.71 -22.21
C VAL A 185 -53.36 -10.40 -23.57
N MET A 186 -52.68 -9.67 -24.46
CA MET A 186 -53.20 -9.40 -25.81
C MET A 186 -53.41 -10.70 -26.61
N MET A 187 -52.40 -11.56 -26.64
CA MET A 187 -52.45 -12.88 -27.30
C MET A 187 -53.57 -13.77 -26.75
N GLU A 188 -53.78 -13.77 -25.42
CA GLU A 188 -54.88 -14.54 -24.80
C GLU A 188 -56.25 -13.93 -25.12
N THR A 189 -56.38 -12.59 -25.19
CA THR A 189 -57.64 -11.97 -25.64
C THR A 189 -57.96 -12.31 -27.09
N ASP A 190 -56.97 -12.33 -27.98
CA ASP A 190 -57.18 -12.75 -29.37
C ASP A 190 -57.52 -14.24 -29.48
N ARG A 191 -56.83 -15.13 -28.74
CA ARG A 191 -57.17 -16.56 -28.67
C ARG A 191 -58.62 -16.77 -28.19
N ILE A 192 -59.05 -16.06 -27.15
CA ILE A 192 -60.42 -16.09 -26.65
C ILE A 192 -61.41 -15.56 -27.71
N ASN A 193 -61.04 -14.52 -28.46
CA ASN A 193 -61.89 -13.98 -29.52
C ASN A 193 -61.99 -14.90 -30.74
N GLU A 194 -60.95 -15.66 -31.06
CA GLU A 194 -61.01 -16.72 -32.09
C GLU A 194 -61.87 -17.91 -31.64
N LEU A 195 -61.71 -18.37 -30.40
CA LEU A 195 -62.55 -19.43 -29.83
C LEU A 195 -64.04 -19.04 -29.84
N LYS A 196 -64.39 -17.80 -29.46
CA LYS A 196 -65.76 -17.27 -29.58
C LYS A 196 -66.29 -17.32 -31.01
N LYS A 197 -65.50 -16.88 -32.00
CA LYS A 197 -65.88 -16.95 -33.43
C LYS A 197 -66.09 -18.39 -33.91
N LEU A 198 -65.34 -19.36 -33.37
CA LEU A 198 -65.53 -20.78 -33.66
C LEU A 198 -66.81 -21.33 -32.99
N GLU A 199 -67.04 -21.00 -31.72
CA GLU A 199 -68.28 -21.32 -31.02
C GLU A 199 -69.52 -20.74 -31.72
N GLU A 200 -69.47 -19.50 -32.20
CA GLU A 200 -70.55 -18.87 -32.96
C GLU A 200 -70.83 -19.62 -34.27
N ARG A 201 -69.78 -20.01 -35.00
CA ARG A 201 -69.89 -20.88 -36.19
C ARG A 201 -70.41 -22.29 -35.88
N GLU A 202 -70.25 -22.78 -34.66
CA GLU A 202 -70.82 -24.06 -34.21
C GLU A 202 -72.26 -23.93 -33.76
N LYS A 203 -72.60 -22.88 -33.03
CA LYS A 203 -73.99 -22.54 -32.67
C LYS A 203 -74.84 -22.36 -33.94
N LEU A 204 -74.34 -21.65 -34.94
CA LEU A 204 -75.00 -21.51 -36.25
C LEU A 204 -75.17 -22.87 -36.96
N ARG A 205 -74.11 -23.69 -37.08
CA ARG A 205 -74.21 -25.03 -37.70
C ARG A 205 -75.19 -25.96 -36.95
N VAL A 206 -75.21 -25.91 -35.62
CA VAL A 206 -76.15 -26.69 -34.78
C VAL A 206 -77.58 -26.16 -34.92
N GLU A 207 -77.78 -24.86 -35.06
CA GLU A 207 -79.08 -24.28 -35.37
C GLU A 207 -79.59 -24.67 -36.75
N GLU A 208 -78.73 -24.65 -37.78
CA GLU A 208 -79.06 -25.11 -39.13
C GLU A 208 -79.43 -26.60 -39.14
N GLN A 209 -78.64 -27.43 -38.45
CA GLN A 209 -78.98 -28.85 -38.23
C GLN A 209 -80.30 -29.03 -37.48
N ARG A 210 -80.59 -28.22 -36.45
CA ARG A 210 -81.87 -28.24 -35.73
C ARG A 210 -83.05 -27.82 -36.62
N LYS A 211 -82.87 -26.80 -37.47
CA LYS A 211 -83.86 -26.34 -38.46
C LYS A 211 -84.11 -27.42 -39.51
N GLY A 212 -83.07 -28.03 -40.08
CA GLY A 212 -83.17 -29.17 -40.99
C GLY A 212 -83.86 -30.39 -40.36
N ALA A 213 -83.48 -30.77 -39.14
CA ALA A 213 -84.12 -31.86 -38.42
C ALA A 213 -85.58 -31.55 -38.00
N ALA A 214 -85.96 -30.27 -37.86
CA ALA A 214 -87.35 -29.88 -37.66
C ALA A 214 -88.16 -30.01 -38.97
N ILE A 215 -87.58 -29.64 -40.12
CA ILE A 215 -88.20 -29.86 -41.44
C ILE A 215 -88.38 -31.35 -41.72
N ILE A 216 -87.36 -32.18 -41.45
CA ILE A 216 -87.46 -33.64 -41.64
C ILE A 216 -88.50 -34.25 -40.70
N ARG A 217 -88.64 -33.78 -39.45
CA ARG A 217 -89.72 -34.21 -38.56
C ARG A 217 -91.10 -33.86 -39.11
N LYS A 218 -91.31 -32.63 -39.59
CA LYS A 218 -92.55 -32.25 -40.28
C LYS A 218 -92.84 -33.12 -41.50
N GLN A 219 -91.83 -33.43 -42.32
CA GLN A 219 -92.00 -34.34 -43.45
C GLN A 219 -92.29 -35.79 -43.05
N ILE A 220 -91.92 -36.21 -41.84
CA ILE A 220 -92.30 -37.51 -41.27
C ILE A 220 -93.73 -37.44 -40.72
N GLU A 221 -94.10 -36.37 -40.03
CA GLU A 221 -95.46 -36.09 -39.53
C GLU A 221 -96.45 -36.02 -40.70
N GLU A 222 -96.20 -35.20 -41.73
CA GLU A 222 -96.98 -35.09 -42.97
C GLU A 222 -97.11 -36.45 -43.70
N ARG A 223 -96.07 -37.28 -43.68
CA ARG A 223 -96.11 -38.64 -44.26
C ARG A 223 -96.87 -39.63 -43.38
N GLN A 224 -96.83 -39.48 -42.06
CA GLN A 224 -97.61 -40.29 -41.13
C GLN A 224 -99.10 -39.93 -41.23
N GLU A 225 -99.45 -38.65 -41.35
CA GLU A 225 -100.79 -38.19 -41.67
C GLU A 225 -101.27 -38.72 -43.03
N GLN A 226 -100.43 -38.70 -44.07
CA GLN A 226 -100.75 -39.31 -45.37
C GLN A 226 -100.91 -40.84 -45.29
N LEU A 227 -100.07 -41.54 -44.53
CA LEU A 227 -100.19 -42.99 -44.32
C LEU A 227 -101.46 -43.34 -43.55
N VAL A 228 -101.81 -42.58 -42.50
CA VAL A 228 -103.08 -42.73 -41.78
C VAL A 228 -104.27 -42.45 -42.70
N LEU A 229 -104.22 -41.41 -43.53
CA LEU A 229 -105.29 -41.12 -44.51
C LEU A 229 -105.40 -42.21 -45.61
N GLU A 230 -104.28 -42.83 -45.98
CA GLU A 230 -104.27 -44.01 -46.85
C GLU A 230 -104.78 -45.27 -46.13
N GLU A 231 -104.48 -45.46 -44.86
CA GLU A 231 -105.00 -46.56 -44.04
C GLU A 231 -106.50 -46.38 -43.80
N GLU A 232 -107.00 -45.19 -43.50
CA GLU A 232 -108.44 -44.87 -43.46
C GLU A 232 -109.14 -45.13 -44.81
N ARG A 233 -108.47 -44.89 -45.94
CA ARG A 233 -108.97 -45.25 -47.28
C ARG A 233 -108.98 -46.75 -47.50
N LYS A 234 -107.90 -47.45 -47.14
CA LYS A 234 -107.81 -48.92 -47.19
C LYS A 234 -108.81 -49.57 -46.23
N ASP A 235 -109.16 -48.92 -45.13
CA ASP A 235 -110.19 -49.35 -44.19
C ASP A 235 -111.59 -49.07 -44.73
N GLN A 236 -111.83 -47.98 -45.46
CA GLN A 236 -113.10 -47.77 -46.18
C GLN A 236 -113.26 -48.77 -47.33
N GLU A 237 -112.21 -49.02 -48.11
CA GLU A 237 -112.19 -50.02 -49.18
C GLU A 237 -112.32 -51.45 -48.64
N THR A 238 -111.62 -51.81 -47.56
CA THR A 238 -111.76 -53.12 -46.92
C THR A 238 -113.07 -53.25 -46.15
N GLN A 239 -113.67 -52.20 -45.60
CA GLN A 239 -115.05 -52.26 -45.07
C GLN A 239 -116.07 -52.48 -46.20
N ALA A 240 -115.91 -51.82 -47.35
CA ALA A 240 -116.76 -52.07 -48.52
C ALA A 240 -116.55 -53.50 -49.08
N MET A 241 -115.31 -53.98 -49.14
CA MET A 241 -114.95 -55.31 -49.61
C MET A 241 -115.33 -56.41 -48.61
N LEU A 242 -115.26 -56.15 -47.30
CA LEU A 242 -115.78 -57.00 -46.22
C LEU A 242 -117.31 -57.03 -46.23
N LYS A 243 -117.98 -55.93 -46.58
CA LYS A 243 -119.43 -55.90 -46.78
C LYS A 243 -119.81 -56.77 -47.99
N ALA A 244 -119.16 -56.58 -49.14
CA ALA A 244 -119.35 -57.44 -50.31
C ALA A 244 -118.99 -58.91 -50.04
N LEU A 245 -117.95 -59.18 -49.23
CA LEU A 245 -117.62 -60.53 -48.74
C LEU A 245 -118.66 -61.06 -47.77
N ARG A 246 -119.32 -60.22 -46.95
CA ARG A 246 -120.40 -60.62 -46.04
C ARG A 246 -121.65 -60.99 -46.83
N ASP A 247 -122.05 -60.16 -47.78
CA ASP A 247 -123.15 -60.43 -48.70
C ASP A 247 -122.88 -61.74 -49.49
N ARG A 248 -121.65 -61.92 -49.96
CA ARG A 248 -121.20 -63.14 -50.65
C ARG A 248 -121.07 -64.35 -49.72
N ALA A 249 -120.67 -64.17 -48.46
CA ALA A 249 -120.55 -65.23 -47.46
C ALA A 249 -121.91 -65.63 -46.90
N GLU A 250 -122.91 -64.75 -46.86
CA GLU A 250 -124.29 -65.14 -46.56
C GLU A 250 -124.87 -65.98 -47.71
N ALA A 251 -124.54 -65.67 -48.97
CA ALA A 251 -124.84 -66.55 -50.09
C ALA A 251 -124.06 -67.89 -50.03
N GLU A 252 -122.78 -67.86 -49.65
CA GLU A 252 -121.93 -69.05 -49.54
C GLU A 252 -122.26 -69.90 -48.29
N GLN A 253 -122.78 -69.32 -47.20
CA GLN A 253 -123.24 -70.07 -46.02
C GLN A 253 -124.51 -70.86 -46.35
N ARG A 254 -125.44 -70.29 -47.13
CA ARG A 254 -126.59 -71.05 -47.69
C ARG A 254 -126.11 -72.25 -48.54
N GLU A 255 -124.94 -72.15 -49.16
CA GLU A 255 -124.31 -73.25 -49.90
C GLU A 255 -123.49 -74.21 -49.00
N LYS A 256 -122.84 -73.70 -47.94
CA LYS A 256 -122.04 -74.49 -46.99
C LYS A 256 -122.89 -75.26 -46.00
N GLU A 257 -124.07 -74.78 -45.62
CA GLU A 257 -125.08 -75.56 -44.90
C GLU A 257 -125.56 -76.78 -45.69
N ALA A 258 -125.48 -76.76 -47.03
CA ALA A 258 -125.70 -77.93 -47.86
C ALA A 258 -124.47 -78.87 -47.86
N LYS A 259 -123.23 -78.33 -47.87
CA LYS A 259 -121.98 -79.10 -47.93
C LYS A 259 -121.56 -79.73 -46.58
N VAL A 260 -121.77 -79.06 -45.45
CA VAL A 260 -121.42 -79.57 -44.10
C VAL A 260 -122.27 -80.78 -43.71
N LYS A 261 -123.51 -80.87 -44.22
CA LYS A 261 -124.37 -82.06 -44.10
C LYS A 261 -123.75 -83.31 -44.74
N ALA A 262 -122.81 -83.17 -45.68
CA ALA A 262 -122.08 -84.28 -46.29
C ALA A 262 -120.74 -84.59 -45.59
N GLN A 263 -119.95 -83.58 -45.20
CA GLN A 263 -118.56 -83.81 -44.76
C GLN A 263 -118.41 -84.42 -43.34
N ARG A 264 -119.45 -84.32 -42.49
CA ARG A 264 -119.41 -84.83 -41.10
C ARG A 264 -119.14 -86.34 -40.99
N LEU A 265 -119.28 -87.10 -42.08
CA LEU A 265 -119.04 -88.55 -42.13
C LEU A 265 -117.55 -88.97 -42.01
N LEU A 266 -116.56 -88.07 -42.15
CA LEU A 266 -115.19 -88.50 -42.56
C LEU A 266 -114.06 -88.44 -41.50
N MET A 267 -114.07 -87.51 -40.52
CA MET A 267 -112.82 -87.02 -39.90
C MET A 267 -112.22 -87.83 -38.72
N GLN A 268 -112.91 -88.82 -38.15
CA GLN A 268 -112.61 -89.32 -36.78
C GLN A 268 -111.36 -90.23 -36.59
N GLN A 269 -110.32 -90.18 -37.45
CA GLN A 269 -109.39 -91.32 -37.63
C GLN A 269 -107.88 -91.12 -37.32
N VAL A 270 -107.32 -89.91 -37.16
CA VAL A 270 -105.86 -89.70 -37.41
C VAL A 270 -104.93 -89.40 -36.20
N VAL A 271 -105.39 -88.73 -35.13
CA VAL A 271 -104.55 -87.83 -34.29
C VAL A 271 -103.34 -88.40 -33.49
N LYS A 272 -103.21 -89.71 -33.26
CA LYS A 272 -102.52 -90.25 -32.06
C LYS A 272 -100.97 -90.35 -32.03
N ALA A 273 -100.20 -89.76 -32.96
CA ALA A 273 -98.90 -90.35 -33.35
C ALA A 273 -97.57 -89.58 -33.09
N ASN A 274 -97.52 -88.40 -32.45
CA ASN A 274 -96.47 -87.40 -32.77
C ASN A 274 -95.67 -86.76 -31.59
N THR A 275 -95.40 -87.45 -30.48
CA THR A 275 -94.99 -86.79 -29.20
C THR A 275 -93.56 -87.00 -28.67
N GLU A 276 -92.68 -87.79 -29.30
CA GLU A 276 -91.57 -88.46 -28.59
C GLU A 276 -90.14 -87.88 -28.80
N SER A 277 -89.95 -86.76 -29.53
CA SER A 277 -88.66 -86.48 -30.21
C SER A 277 -87.73 -85.40 -29.59
N LEU A 278 -87.96 -84.90 -28.38
CA LEU A 278 -87.47 -83.54 -28.00
C LEU A 278 -86.16 -83.41 -27.17
N GLU A 279 -85.77 -84.40 -26.36
CA GLU A 279 -85.00 -84.11 -25.13
C GLU A 279 -83.47 -83.95 -25.26
N HIS A 280 -82.84 -84.43 -26.34
CA HIS A 280 -81.39 -84.71 -26.38
C HIS A 280 -80.40 -83.52 -26.39
N LYS A 281 -80.83 -82.26 -26.52
CA LYS A 281 -79.97 -81.14 -26.99
C LYS A 281 -79.20 -80.31 -25.95
N ARG A 282 -79.16 -80.68 -24.65
CA ARG A 282 -78.94 -79.69 -23.57
C ARG A 282 -77.53 -79.56 -22.95
N GLN A 283 -76.52 -80.34 -23.36
CA GLN A 283 -75.32 -80.57 -22.51
C GLN A 283 -73.97 -79.92 -22.94
N GLN A 284 -73.85 -79.28 -24.10
CA GLN A 284 -72.53 -78.96 -24.71
C GLN A 284 -71.89 -77.58 -24.37
N ARG A 285 -72.23 -76.90 -23.27
CA ARG A 285 -72.10 -75.43 -23.17
C ARG A 285 -71.22 -74.84 -22.04
N LEU A 286 -70.21 -75.56 -21.53
CA LEU A 286 -69.54 -75.24 -20.25
C LEU A 286 -67.98 -75.31 -20.28
N ALA A 287 -67.32 -75.02 -21.40
CA ALA A 287 -65.89 -75.38 -21.59
C ALA A 287 -64.92 -74.27 -22.05
N GLU A 288 -65.33 -72.99 -22.14
CA GLU A 288 -64.62 -71.99 -22.96
C GLU A 288 -64.06 -70.75 -22.19
N GLU A 289 -64.11 -70.69 -20.86
CA GLU A 289 -63.95 -69.43 -20.10
C GLU A 289 -62.59 -69.17 -19.38
N ASP A 290 -61.59 -70.06 -19.47
CA ASP A 290 -60.47 -70.10 -18.47
C ASP A 290 -59.07 -69.56 -18.89
N GLU A 291 -58.79 -69.24 -20.17
CA GLU A 291 -57.38 -69.10 -20.63
C GLU A 291 -56.74 -67.69 -20.54
N ASP A 292 -57.51 -66.60 -20.46
CA ASP A 292 -57.07 -65.22 -20.82
C ASP A 292 -56.22 -64.42 -19.77
N ARG A 293 -55.55 -65.09 -18.81
CA ARG A 293 -55.01 -64.42 -17.59
C ARG A 293 -53.49 -64.20 -17.47
N LYS A 294 -52.69 -64.27 -18.55
CA LYS A 294 -51.20 -64.39 -18.43
C LYS A 294 -50.27 -63.33 -19.05
N VAL A 295 -50.76 -62.22 -19.62
CA VAL A 295 -49.93 -61.33 -20.47
C VAL A 295 -49.48 -59.99 -19.82
N MET A 296 -49.98 -59.63 -18.63
CA MET A 296 -50.09 -58.21 -18.20
C MET A 296 -49.14 -57.68 -17.09
N VAL A 297 -47.90 -58.21 -16.92
CA VAL A 297 -47.05 -57.85 -15.74
C VAL A 297 -45.63 -57.32 -16.04
N TYR A 298 -44.81 -57.97 -16.88
CA TYR A 298 -43.34 -57.80 -16.80
C TYR A 298 -42.74 -56.55 -17.51
N LEU A 299 -43.56 -55.69 -18.12
CA LEU A 299 -43.07 -54.49 -18.85
C LEU A 299 -42.92 -53.22 -17.98
N LEU A 300 -43.10 -53.32 -16.66
CA LEU A 300 -43.22 -52.18 -15.75
C LEU A 300 -41.92 -51.83 -14.96
N ASP A 301 -40.90 -52.71 -14.99
CA ASP A 301 -39.75 -52.64 -14.07
C ASP A 301 -38.48 -52.00 -14.68
N LYS A 302 -38.59 -51.43 -15.89
CA LYS A 302 -37.41 -51.11 -16.73
C LYS A 302 -36.80 -49.72 -16.50
N ASP A 303 -37.60 -48.65 -16.49
CA ASP A 303 -37.10 -47.30 -16.85
C ASP A 303 -37.23 -46.21 -15.75
N ARG A 304 -37.55 -46.53 -14.48
CA ARG A 304 -37.92 -45.51 -13.44
C ARG A 304 -36.95 -45.27 -12.27
N ARG A 305 -35.64 -45.56 -12.42
CA ARG A 305 -34.54 -45.17 -11.50
C ARG A 305 -33.18 -45.16 -12.24
N GLN A 306 -33.05 -44.52 -13.40
CA GLN A 306 -32.76 -43.09 -13.50
C GLN A 306 -31.75 -42.53 -12.47
N GLU A 307 -30.51 -42.34 -12.95
CA GLU A 307 -29.84 -41.02 -13.09
C GLU A 307 -29.54 -40.13 -11.85
N GLU A 308 -29.97 -40.48 -10.64
CA GLU A 308 -29.79 -39.59 -9.48
C GLU A 308 -28.50 -39.84 -8.65
N ALA A 309 -27.93 -41.06 -8.68
CA ALA A 309 -26.75 -41.42 -7.88
C ALA A 309 -25.40 -40.84 -8.39
N GLU A 310 -25.32 -40.40 -9.64
CA GLU A 310 -24.05 -39.95 -10.27
C GLU A 310 -23.54 -38.58 -9.76
N LYS A 311 -24.29 -37.87 -8.90
CA LYS A 311 -24.01 -36.47 -8.52
C LYS A 311 -23.27 -36.27 -7.19
N GLU A 312 -23.10 -37.29 -6.35
CA GLU A 312 -22.44 -37.14 -5.03
C GLU A 312 -20.89 -37.13 -5.06
N LYS A 313 -20.28 -36.96 -6.24
CA LYS A 313 -18.82 -37.11 -6.45
C LYS A 313 -17.95 -35.88 -6.12
N GLN A 314 -18.52 -34.77 -5.61
CA GLN A 314 -17.81 -33.47 -5.56
C GLN A 314 -17.75 -32.74 -4.20
N LEU A 315 -18.17 -33.33 -3.08
CA LEU A 315 -18.13 -32.69 -1.75
C LEU A 315 -17.20 -33.36 -0.70
N LYS A 316 -16.19 -34.12 -1.14
CA LYS A 316 -15.15 -34.70 -0.24
C LYS A 316 -13.73 -34.40 -0.75
N LYS A 317 -13.36 -33.11 -0.80
CA LYS A 317 -12.04 -32.66 -1.25
C LYS A 317 -11.38 -31.50 -0.48
N ILE A 318 -12.03 -30.93 0.54
CA ILE A 318 -11.54 -29.74 1.27
C ILE A 318 -11.83 -29.85 2.79
N GLU A 319 -11.32 -30.87 3.48
CA GLU A 319 -11.38 -30.94 4.96
C GLU A 319 -10.27 -31.81 5.60
N ARG A 320 -9.07 -31.86 5.00
CA ARG A 320 -7.90 -32.54 5.59
C ARG A 320 -6.59 -31.80 5.30
N GLU A 321 -6.50 -30.56 5.74
CA GLU A 321 -5.20 -29.89 5.87
C GLU A 321 -5.15 -28.99 7.11
N LYS A 322 -4.07 -29.14 7.89
CA LYS A 322 -3.58 -28.22 8.93
C LYS A 322 -4.46 -28.04 10.17
N ASP A 323 -4.28 -28.94 11.13
CA ASP A 323 -3.74 -28.51 12.42
C ASP A 323 -2.77 -29.57 13.00
N VAL A 324 -1.97 -29.22 14.02
CA VAL A 324 -0.82 -30.00 14.53
C VAL A 324 0.26 -30.23 13.45
N ALA A 325 1.26 -29.36 13.25
CA ALA A 325 1.85 -28.34 14.12
C ALA A 325 2.56 -28.89 15.39
N ARG A 326 3.90 -28.97 15.28
CA ARG A 326 4.85 -28.44 16.29
C ARG A 326 5.10 -29.23 17.60
N LEU A 327 5.55 -30.48 17.50
CA LEU A 327 6.41 -31.18 18.49
C LEU A 327 7.14 -32.31 17.74
N ARG A 328 8.46 -32.52 17.77
CA ARG A 328 9.63 -31.90 18.46
C ARG A 328 10.73 -31.66 17.39
N ALA A 329 11.64 -30.69 17.43
CA ALA A 329 12.31 -30.03 18.56
C ALA A 329 13.14 -30.98 19.44
N MET A 330 13.84 -31.96 18.84
CA MET A 330 14.69 -32.92 19.57
C MET A 330 15.88 -33.47 18.73
N GLN A 331 16.60 -32.62 18.00
CA GLN A 331 17.92 -32.96 17.44
C GLN A 331 18.93 -31.81 17.57
N GLU A 332 19.09 -31.30 18.79
CA GLU A 332 20.19 -30.40 19.13
C GLU A 332 20.60 -30.58 20.61
N LYS A 333 21.68 -31.32 20.84
CA LYS A 333 22.61 -31.33 22.00
C LYS A 333 23.43 -32.62 22.01
N PHE A 334 24.62 -32.57 21.42
CA PHE A 334 25.66 -33.59 21.56
C PHE A 334 26.80 -32.96 22.38
N ALA A 335 26.64 -32.97 23.71
CA ALA A 335 27.57 -32.36 24.67
C ALA A 335 27.54 -33.12 26.01
N ASP A 336 28.59 -32.92 26.81
CA ASP A 336 28.80 -33.45 28.17
C ASP A 336 28.79 -34.98 28.36
N LYS A 337 29.97 -35.59 28.18
CA LYS A 337 30.31 -36.89 28.76
C LYS A 337 31.75 -36.97 29.30
N GLN A 338 32.34 -35.84 29.67
CA GLN A 338 33.78 -35.70 29.97
C GLN A 338 34.06 -35.01 31.33
N ALA A 339 33.16 -35.14 32.31
CA ALA A 339 33.20 -34.40 33.58
C ALA A 339 33.23 -35.30 34.85
N GLN A 340 33.65 -36.57 34.74
CA GLN A 340 33.48 -37.57 35.81
C GLN A 340 34.72 -38.42 36.16
N GLN A 341 35.95 -37.99 35.84
CA GLN A 341 37.17 -38.79 36.10
C GLN A 341 38.23 -38.19 37.05
N ASP A 342 38.13 -36.92 37.46
CA ASP A 342 39.20 -36.26 38.26
C ASP A 342 39.11 -36.46 39.80
N ALA A 343 38.11 -37.20 40.30
CA ALA A 343 37.73 -37.18 41.71
C ALA A 343 38.57 -38.02 42.70
N LEU A 344 39.64 -38.72 42.27
CA LEU A 344 40.20 -39.87 43.02
C LEU A 344 41.68 -39.79 43.47
N ARG A 345 42.38 -38.66 43.33
CA ARG A 345 43.86 -38.60 43.52
C ARG A 345 44.36 -38.05 44.88
N ALA A 346 43.52 -37.86 45.89
CA ALA A 346 43.77 -36.88 46.95
C ALA A 346 44.28 -37.37 48.34
N GLN A 347 44.55 -38.67 48.58
CA GLN A 347 44.40 -39.23 49.95
C GLN A 347 45.50 -40.18 50.50
N ARG A 348 46.81 -39.97 50.27
CA ARG A 348 47.90 -40.87 50.75
C ARG A 348 49.29 -40.20 51.01
N ALA A 349 49.49 -39.37 52.05
CA ALA A 349 50.75 -38.60 52.17
C ALA A 349 51.13 -38.04 53.57
N HIS A 350 51.16 -38.80 54.67
CA HIS A 350 51.26 -38.22 56.04
C HIS A 350 52.33 -38.77 57.03
N GLU A 351 53.07 -39.87 56.78
CA GLU A 351 53.26 -40.91 57.82
C GLU A 351 54.29 -40.76 58.99
N ALA A 352 55.64 -40.94 58.85
CA ALA A 352 56.52 -41.24 60.04
C ALA A 352 58.03 -40.82 59.97
N TYR A 353 58.66 -40.50 61.13
CA TYR A 353 60.01 -39.86 61.25
C TYR A 353 60.60 -39.76 62.72
N GLU A 354 61.76 -40.38 63.16
CA GLU A 354 62.42 -40.23 64.54
C GLU A 354 63.76 -41.07 64.94
N ARG A 355 64.75 -40.60 65.83
CA ARG A 355 65.80 -41.28 66.80
C ARG A 355 67.47 -41.09 66.77
N GLU A 356 68.29 -40.83 67.91
CA GLU A 356 69.82 -41.09 68.36
C GLU A 356 71.13 -40.08 68.63
N TRP A 357 72.30 -40.37 69.41
CA TRP A 357 73.53 -39.44 69.88
C TRP A 357 74.96 -39.90 70.66
N ARG A 358 76.06 -39.04 70.98
CA ARG A 358 77.18 -38.95 72.16
C ARG A 358 78.84 -39.15 72.15
N ARG A 359 79.79 -38.39 72.92
CA ARG A 359 81.19 -38.71 73.70
C ARG A 359 82.69 -37.99 73.59
N GLN A 360 83.65 -37.92 74.64
CA GLN A 360 85.26 -37.92 74.80
C GLN A 360 86.30 -36.77 75.43
N LYS A 361 87.67 -36.98 75.84
CA LYS A 361 88.77 -36.01 76.48
C LYS A 361 90.40 -36.35 76.65
N LYS A 362 91.39 -35.59 77.35
CA LYS A 362 92.97 -35.72 77.54
C LYS A 362 93.93 -34.59 78.30
N GLU A 363 95.34 -34.66 78.47
CA GLU A 363 96.37 -33.93 79.46
C GLU A 363 98.00 -33.75 79.18
N ALA A 364 98.94 -33.06 80.00
CA ALA A 364 100.51 -32.81 79.86
C ALA A 364 101.50 -32.25 81.09
N ALA A 365 102.91 -31.99 80.99
CA ALA A 365 103.97 -31.62 82.11
C ALA A 365 105.45 -30.87 81.89
N GLU A 366 106.49 -30.81 82.85
CA GLU A 366 107.70 -29.83 83.13
C GLU A 366 108.73 -29.35 82.05
N LYS A 367 109.28 -30.20 81.17
CA LYS A 367 110.40 -29.80 80.23
C LYS A 367 110.05 -28.57 79.36
N ALA A 368 108.77 -28.24 79.34
CA ALA A 368 108.20 -26.96 79.01
C ALA A 368 108.85 -25.70 79.63
N SER A 369 109.67 -25.72 80.70
CA SER A 369 110.04 -24.51 81.48
C SER A 369 111.07 -23.53 80.87
N SER A 370 112.30 -23.96 80.52
CA SER A 370 113.24 -23.06 79.80
C SER A 370 112.77 -22.82 78.36
N GLN A 371 112.18 -23.86 77.76
CA GLN A 371 111.39 -23.73 76.55
C GLN A 371 110.26 -22.70 76.73
N GLU A 372 109.60 -22.57 77.87
CA GLU A 372 108.58 -21.55 78.18
C GLU A 372 109.16 -20.15 78.29
N ARG A 373 110.48 -20.00 78.42
CA ARG A 373 111.14 -18.70 78.54
C ARG A 373 111.57 -18.17 77.17
N GLU A 374 112.21 -19.00 76.36
CA GLU A 374 112.45 -18.69 74.94
C GLU A 374 111.11 -18.67 74.18
N LEU A 375 110.21 -19.64 74.37
CA LEU A 375 108.83 -19.54 73.90
C LEU A 375 108.04 -18.43 74.60
N ARG A 376 108.46 -17.82 75.72
CA ARG A 376 107.80 -16.57 76.19
C ARG A 376 108.23 -15.39 75.36
N GLU A 377 109.52 -15.25 75.05
CA GLU A 377 110.01 -14.15 74.21
C GLU A 377 109.61 -14.34 72.73
N GLU A 378 109.62 -15.56 72.23
CA GLU A 378 109.12 -15.90 70.90
C GLU A 378 107.59 -15.87 70.84
N ARG A 379 106.83 -16.38 71.83
CA ARG A 379 105.37 -16.14 71.86
C ARG A 379 105.06 -14.66 72.09
N ALA A 380 105.90 -13.87 72.76
CA ALA A 380 105.69 -12.42 72.87
C ALA A 380 105.92 -11.73 71.53
N ARG A 381 107.04 -12.00 70.84
CA ARG A 381 107.30 -11.50 69.47
C ARG A 381 106.25 -11.99 68.48
N GLN A 382 105.85 -13.26 68.56
CA GLN A 382 104.82 -13.86 67.73
C GLN A 382 103.41 -13.36 68.10
N SER A 383 103.10 -13.06 69.37
CA SER A 383 101.83 -12.43 69.77
C SER A 383 101.79 -11.00 69.28
N LEU A 384 102.86 -10.22 69.40
CA LEU A 384 102.92 -8.84 68.93
C LEU A 384 102.90 -8.78 67.39
N ALA A 385 103.59 -9.70 66.70
CA ALA A 385 103.49 -9.89 65.25
C ALA A 385 102.09 -10.39 64.81
N ARG A 386 101.44 -11.26 65.59
CA ARG A 386 100.07 -11.74 65.34
C ARG A 386 99.02 -10.69 65.66
N GLU A 387 99.22 -9.84 66.67
CA GLU A 387 98.35 -8.73 67.04
C GLU A 387 98.44 -7.62 66.01
N SER A 388 99.65 -7.30 65.52
CA SER A 388 99.83 -6.35 64.41
C SER A 388 99.33 -6.92 63.07
N ALA A 389 99.49 -8.22 62.81
CA ALA A 389 98.88 -8.88 61.65
C ALA A 389 97.34 -8.88 61.76
N ILE A 390 96.76 -9.29 62.89
CA ILE A 390 95.31 -9.25 63.15
C ILE A 390 94.78 -7.81 63.12
N ALA A 391 95.54 -6.82 63.58
CA ALA A 391 95.15 -5.41 63.51
C ALA A 391 95.17 -4.89 62.05
N ALA A 392 96.17 -5.29 61.26
CA ALA A 392 96.23 -4.97 59.83
C ALA A 392 95.12 -5.68 59.04
N GLU A 393 94.87 -6.96 59.31
CA GLU A 393 93.79 -7.76 58.73
C GLU A 393 92.41 -7.23 59.14
N ALA A 394 92.23 -6.83 60.41
CA ALA A 394 91.02 -6.16 60.88
C ALA A 394 90.84 -4.76 60.29
N GLN A 395 91.92 -4.02 60.01
CA GLN A 395 91.84 -2.76 59.24
C GLN A 395 91.47 -3.03 57.78
N ALA A 396 92.05 -4.03 57.13
CA ALA A 396 91.72 -4.43 55.77
C ALA A 396 90.24 -4.86 55.67
N MET A 397 89.80 -5.80 56.52
CA MET A 397 88.39 -6.22 56.60
C MET A 397 87.45 -5.04 56.90
N ARG A 398 87.83 -4.08 57.76
CA ARG A 398 87.03 -2.86 57.98
C ARG A 398 86.96 -1.99 56.72
N GLN A 399 88.07 -1.80 56.01
CA GLN A 399 88.09 -1.02 54.76
C GLN A 399 87.29 -1.71 53.65
N GLU A 400 87.37 -3.03 53.51
CA GLU A 400 86.57 -3.81 52.56
C GLU A 400 85.09 -3.83 52.93
N PHE A 401 84.76 -3.93 54.22
CA PHE A 401 83.40 -3.78 54.72
C PHE A 401 82.84 -2.39 54.39
N TYR A 402 83.57 -1.31 54.66
CA TYR A 402 83.12 0.04 54.32
C TYR A 402 83.00 0.26 52.80
N ARG A 403 83.93 -0.24 51.99
CA ARG A 403 83.83 -0.21 50.51
C ARG A 403 82.65 -1.01 49.97
N SER A 404 82.30 -2.11 50.63
CA SER A 404 81.14 -2.95 50.27
C SER A 404 79.82 -2.29 50.70
N LEU A 405 79.79 -1.69 51.89
CA LEU A 405 78.67 -0.92 52.41
C LEU A 405 78.41 0.36 51.58
N GLN A 406 79.46 1.02 51.08
CA GLN A 406 79.34 2.12 50.12
C GLN A 406 78.70 1.65 48.81
N ARG A 407 79.23 0.58 48.19
CA ARG A 407 78.62 0.00 46.97
C ARG A 407 77.16 -0.44 47.19
N GLN A 408 76.84 -1.04 48.33
CA GLN A 408 75.45 -1.39 48.66
C GLN A 408 74.55 -0.16 48.78
N LYS A 409 75.00 0.93 49.40
CA LYS A 409 74.24 2.19 49.47
C LYS A 409 74.09 2.86 48.10
N GLU A 410 75.11 2.83 47.26
CA GLU A 410 75.05 3.36 45.89
C GLU A 410 74.06 2.59 45.02
N GLU A 411 74.06 1.25 45.09
CA GLU A 411 73.07 0.41 44.39
C GLU A 411 71.67 0.55 44.99
N GLU A 412 71.52 0.67 46.31
CA GLU A 412 70.22 0.96 46.94
C GLU A 412 69.65 2.31 46.47
N GLN A 413 70.47 3.37 46.43
CA GLN A 413 70.06 4.68 45.92
C GLN A 413 69.70 4.64 44.43
N ARG A 414 70.43 3.87 43.61
CA ARG A 414 70.09 3.64 42.19
C ARG A 414 68.74 2.94 42.04
N LEU A 415 68.51 1.87 42.81
CA LEU A 415 67.24 1.14 42.81
C LEU A 415 66.07 2.02 43.26
N GLN A 416 66.26 2.84 44.31
CA GLN A 416 65.26 3.81 44.76
C GLN A 416 64.97 4.87 43.68
N ALA A 417 66.00 5.43 43.04
CA ALA A 417 65.81 6.38 41.93
C ALA A 417 65.07 5.74 40.74
N GLU A 418 65.41 4.50 40.37
CA GLU A 418 64.70 3.77 39.32
C GLU A 418 63.24 3.49 39.67
N THR A 419 62.92 3.11 40.92
CA THR A 419 61.52 2.84 41.31
C THR A 419 60.69 4.13 41.29
N ILE A 420 61.25 5.27 41.70
CA ILE A 420 60.60 6.58 41.58
C ILE A 420 60.30 6.90 40.10
N ILE A 421 61.29 6.80 39.21
CA ILE A 421 61.12 7.06 37.77
C ILE A 421 60.09 6.10 37.14
N LYS A 422 60.06 4.83 37.56
CA LYS A 422 59.06 3.84 37.13
C LYS A 422 57.65 4.20 37.64
N HIS A 423 57.52 4.63 38.90
CA HIS A 423 56.25 5.11 39.46
C HIS A 423 55.73 6.37 38.77
N GLU A 424 56.58 7.34 38.46
CA GLU A 424 56.21 8.56 37.74
C GLU A 424 55.72 8.26 36.32
N LYS A 425 56.43 7.39 35.58
CA LYS A 425 56.00 6.93 34.24
C LYS A 425 54.66 6.20 34.30
N ASN A 426 54.48 5.29 35.27
CA ASN A 426 53.22 4.59 35.47
C ASN A 426 52.06 5.54 35.85
N ARG A 427 52.34 6.58 36.66
CA ARG A 427 51.36 7.61 37.01
C ARG A 427 50.97 8.47 35.80
N ALA A 428 51.93 8.89 34.98
CA ALA A 428 51.67 9.63 33.75
C ALA A 428 50.82 8.82 32.77
N TYR A 429 51.19 7.55 32.53
CA TYR A 429 50.42 6.63 31.69
C TYR A 429 49.00 6.38 32.22
N SER A 430 48.84 6.23 33.54
CA SER A 430 47.51 6.07 34.16
C SER A 430 46.62 7.30 33.93
N LEU A 431 47.17 8.51 34.05
CA LEU A 431 46.45 9.75 33.77
C LEU A 431 46.08 9.88 32.29
N GLU A 432 46.96 9.47 31.38
CA GLU A 432 46.67 9.44 29.94
C GLU A 432 45.54 8.45 29.61
N VAL A 433 45.59 7.22 30.14
CA VAL A 433 44.53 6.22 29.97
C VAL A 433 43.20 6.73 30.54
N GLN A 434 43.19 7.40 31.70
CA GLN A 434 41.97 8.03 32.23
C GLN A 434 41.44 9.16 31.34
N ALA A 435 42.31 9.94 30.69
CA ALA A 435 41.90 10.95 29.72
C ALA A 435 41.31 10.33 28.45
N GLN A 436 41.92 9.26 27.92
CA GLN A 436 41.40 8.52 26.77
C GLN A 436 40.05 7.86 27.06
N ILE A 437 39.84 7.32 28.27
CA ILE A 437 38.54 6.78 28.71
C ILE A 437 37.48 7.88 28.72
N LYS A 438 37.73 9.02 29.39
CA LYS A 438 36.80 10.16 29.44
C LYS A 438 36.46 10.69 28.04
N GLN A 439 37.44 10.77 27.14
CA GLN A 439 37.19 11.15 25.74
C GLN A 439 36.27 10.14 25.02
N LYS A 440 36.50 8.84 25.19
CA LYS A 440 35.63 7.79 24.61
C LYS A 440 34.23 7.79 25.22
N GLU A 441 34.07 8.10 26.50
CA GLU A 441 32.75 8.26 27.14
C GLU A 441 32.00 9.48 26.60
N ILE A 442 32.67 10.62 26.45
CA ILE A 442 32.11 11.83 25.84
C ILE A 442 31.68 11.56 24.39
N LEU A 443 32.50 10.84 23.61
CA LEU A 443 32.15 10.43 22.24
C LEU A 443 30.90 9.52 22.25
N ARG A 444 30.89 8.40 22.99
CA ARG A 444 29.71 7.52 23.11
C ARG A 444 28.46 8.26 23.61
N GLY A 445 28.62 9.31 24.41
CA GLY A 445 27.56 10.22 24.81
C GLY A 445 27.01 11.05 23.65
N LYS A 446 27.89 11.63 22.82
CA LYS A 446 27.52 12.34 21.59
C LYS A 446 26.88 11.42 20.56
N ASP A 447 27.50 10.27 20.26
CA ASP A 447 27.01 9.28 19.30
C ASP A 447 25.55 8.87 19.63
N ARG A 448 25.26 8.65 20.92
CA ARG A 448 23.90 8.39 21.41
C ARG A 448 22.96 9.58 21.21
N GLN A 449 23.38 10.80 21.56
CA GLN A 449 22.56 12.00 21.36
C GLN A 449 22.29 12.26 19.87
N GLU A 450 23.25 11.99 19.00
CA GLU A 450 23.11 12.16 17.54
C GLU A 450 22.18 11.10 16.96
N PHE A 451 22.30 9.83 17.38
CA PHE A 451 21.34 8.77 17.05
C PHE A 451 19.91 9.10 17.51
N PHE A 452 19.72 9.62 18.73
CA PHE A 452 18.39 10.04 19.20
C PHE A 452 17.85 11.23 18.39
N LYS A 453 18.67 12.26 18.11
CA LYS A 453 18.29 13.41 17.27
C LYS A 453 18.00 13.01 15.81
N GLU A 454 18.67 11.99 15.29
CA GLU A 454 18.37 11.40 13.98
C GLU A 454 17.04 10.64 14.03
N GLY A 455 16.79 9.86 15.09
CA GLY A 455 15.50 9.23 15.35
C GLY A 455 14.34 10.23 15.42
N GLU A 456 14.51 11.35 16.13
CA GLU A 456 13.54 12.45 16.20
C GLU A 456 13.30 13.09 14.83
N LYS A 457 14.37 13.39 14.07
CA LYS A 457 14.25 13.91 12.69
C LYS A 457 13.53 12.93 11.77
N LEU A 458 13.84 11.63 11.84
CA LEU A 458 13.19 10.59 11.05
C LEU A 458 11.72 10.39 11.47
N ALA A 459 11.38 10.59 12.74
CA ALA A 459 9.99 10.60 13.20
C ALA A 459 9.23 11.84 12.68
N ALA A 460 9.82 13.03 12.78
CA ALA A 460 9.25 14.26 12.24
C ALA A 460 9.02 14.18 10.71
N LEU A 461 10.01 13.69 9.95
CA LEU A 461 9.89 13.49 8.50
C LEU A 461 8.82 12.44 8.14
N ARG A 462 8.60 11.41 8.96
CA ARG A 462 7.48 10.47 8.79
C ARG A 462 6.13 11.14 9.09
N GLU A 463 6.04 11.95 10.14
CA GLU A 463 4.82 12.72 10.42
C GLU A 463 4.49 13.73 9.31
N GLU A 464 5.49 14.45 8.78
CA GLU A 464 5.30 15.39 7.69
C GLU A 464 4.83 14.68 6.40
N LYS A 465 5.46 13.55 6.05
CA LYS A 465 5.00 12.69 4.96
C LYS A 465 3.57 12.20 5.18
N LYS A 466 3.24 11.71 6.38
CA LYS A 466 1.88 11.27 6.69
C LYS A 466 0.86 12.41 6.54
N LYS A 467 1.13 13.57 7.14
CA LYS A 467 0.29 14.78 7.02
C LYS A 467 0.15 15.25 5.57
N LYS A 468 1.17 15.03 4.73
CA LYS A 468 1.12 15.30 3.28
C LYS A 468 0.23 14.30 2.54
N VAL A 469 0.40 12.99 2.77
CA VAL A 469 -0.44 11.93 2.18
C VAL A 469 -1.91 12.10 2.59
N ASP A 470 -2.18 12.38 3.86
CA ASP A 470 -3.53 12.63 4.38
C ASP A 470 -4.17 13.86 3.69
N ARG A 471 -3.43 14.96 3.51
CA ARG A 471 -3.91 16.14 2.74
C ARG A 471 -4.18 15.84 1.25
N VAL A 472 -3.42 14.96 0.61
CA VAL A 472 -3.68 14.55 -0.78
C VAL A 472 -4.90 13.62 -0.84
N LYS A 473 -5.04 12.74 0.16
CA LYS A 473 -6.19 11.84 0.35
C LYS A 473 -7.49 12.61 0.53
N GLU A 474 -7.51 13.64 1.38
CA GLU A 474 -8.67 14.53 1.56
C GLU A 474 -9.13 15.15 0.23
N ARG A 475 -8.24 15.82 -0.51
CA ARG A 475 -8.55 16.42 -1.83
C ARG A 475 -9.07 15.39 -2.84
N LYS A 476 -8.52 14.18 -2.83
CA LYS A 476 -8.94 13.11 -3.76
C LYS A 476 -10.29 12.49 -3.38
N ILE A 477 -10.59 12.36 -2.09
CA ILE A 477 -11.94 11.97 -1.61
C ILE A 477 -12.95 13.07 -1.93
N GLU A 478 -12.59 14.35 -1.79
CA GLU A 478 -13.43 15.47 -2.21
C GLU A 478 -13.69 15.48 -3.72
N SER A 479 -12.67 15.23 -4.54
CA SER A 479 -12.83 15.03 -5.99
C SER A 479 -13.74 13.83 -6.32
N LEU A 480 -13.68 12.73 -5.56
CA LEU A 480 -14.63 11.61 -5.71
C LEU A 480 -16.08 12.01 -5.38
N ARG A 481 -16.28 12.80 -4.31
CA ARG A 481 -17.59 13.36 -3.94
C ARG A 481 -18.13 14.28 -5.05
N GLN A 482 -17.29 15.13 -5.64
CA GLN A 482 -17.63 16.00 -6.78
C GLN A 482 -17.99 15.20 -8.06
N ILE A 483 -17.38 14.04 -8.28
CA ILE A 483 -17.69 13.13 -9.39
C ILE A 483 -19.01 12.35 -9.15
N GLY A 484 -19.61 12.44 -7.96
CA GLY A 484 -20.85 11.75 -7.61
C GLY A 484 -20.66 10.28 -7.20
N VAL A 485 -19.46 9.87 -6.79
CA VAL A 485 -19.22 8.49 -6.30
C VAL A 485 -19.93 8.30 -4.94
N PRO A 486 -20.74 7.23 -4.77
CA PRO A 486 -21.49 6.99 -3.53
C PRO A 486 -20.61 7.02 -2.27
N GLU A 487 -21.12 7.69 -1.23
CA GLU A 487 -20.36 8.02 -0.02
C GLU A 487 -19.80 6.79 0.71
N LYS A 488 -20.46 5.63 0.59
CA LYS A 488 -19.98 4.31 1.06
C LYS A 488 -18.53 4.05 0.61
N TYR A 489 -18.25 4.18 -0.69
CA TYR A 489 -16.93 3.90 -1.26
C TYR A 489 -15.91 4.98 -0.92
N CYS A 490 -16.35 6.23 -0.75
CA CYS A 490 -15.52 7.29 -0.21
C CYS A 490 -15.06 6.98 1.24
N LYS A 491 -15.98 6.49 2.10
CA LYS A 491 -15.71 6.11 3.49
C LYS A 491 -14.81 4.87 3.62
N GLU A 492 -14.84 3.96 2.66
CA GLU A 492 -13.89 2.84 2.58
C GLU A 492 -12.45 3.32 2.31
N ILE A 493 -12.27 4.28 1.39
CA ILE A 493 -10.96 4.93 1.14
C ILE A 493 -10.51 5.78 2.35
N GLU A 494 -11.45 6.49 2.98
CA GLU A 494 -11.20 7.33 4.17
C GLU A 494 -10.63 6.52 5.35
N ARG A 495 -11.11 5.29 5.54
CA ARG A 495 -10.62 4.35 6.58
C ARG A 495 -9.25 3.73 6.29
N GLN A 496 -8.76 3.80 5.06
CA GLN A 496 -7.49 3.18 4.68
C GLN A 496 -6.30 3.96 5.27
N SER A 497 -5.48 3.31 6.09
CA SER A 497 -4.20 3.86 6.56
C SER A 497 -3.04 3.39 5.69
N PHE A 498 -2.22 4.35 5.31
CA PHE A 498 -0.89 4.17 4.72
C PHE A 498 0.15 4.02 5.86
N ARG A 499 1.42 3.67 5.56
CA ARG A 499 2.40 3.17 6.56
C ARG A 499 3.68 3.98 6.69
#